data_AF-A0A9P6TFX9-F1
#
_entry.id   AF-A0A9P6TFX9-F1
#
_cell.length_a   1.000
_cell.length_b   1.000
_cell.length_c   1.000
_cell.angle_alpha   90.00
_cell.angle_beta   90.00
_cell.angle_gamma   90.00
#
_symmetry.space_group_name_H-M   'P 1'
#
loop_
_entity.id
_entity.type
_entity.pdbx_description
1 polymer ?
#
loop_
_entity_poly.entity_id
_entity_poly.type
_entity_poly.pdbx_seq_one_letter_code
_entity_poly.pdbx_strand_id
1 'polypeptide(L)'
;MIGPPVHELRPPMTSFTPPNHFSPTQTQFEPTYYSPANTNSTTNEQMIFASTPENFIQFESHNGGESCSTNKTKVNLNSPIQTLSKRTPKDTLCSYCQGAFTSRGVKLHEQRCFRKRESDAEQLKQIAITELEAHATADREMYEAIIKQLSEKVESVNRQLQTTIEYLEISRHDHRLALDYADATAKSLSAARDEVAHLRKCLDSNNRNQKRSSELGTDHSRKVQKLTSRGSPNENVENSVEHQNRTPITDLSINRLRT
;
A
#
# COMPACT_ATOMS: atom_id res chain seq x y z
N MET A 1 47.16 -12.47 -25.25
CA MET A 1 47.57 -12.17 -23.86
C MET A 1 46.30 -11.82 -23.10
N ILE A 2 45.79 -12.75 -22.31
CA ILE A 2 44.53 -12.64 -21.56
C ILE A 2 44.93 -12.40 -20.10
N GLY A 3 44.62 -11.22 -19.56
CA GLY A 3 44.93 -10.85 -18.18
C GLY A 3 43.94 -11.47 -17.17
N PRO A 4 44.35 -11.71 -15.91
CA PRO A 4 43.52 -12.35 -14.92
C PRO A 4 42.50 -11.38 -14.29
N PRO A 5 41.39 -11.90 -13.71
CA PRO A 5 40.33 -11.10 -13.15
C PRO A 5 40.70 -10.51 -11.78
N VAL A 6 40.28 -9.27 -11.57
CA VAL A 6 40.48 -8.50 -10.33
C VAL A 6 39.49 -9.00 -9.27
N HIS A 7 40.00 -9.46 -8.14
CA HIS A 7 39.19 -9.79 -6.97
C HIS A 7 38.72 -8.51 -6.29
N GLU A 8 37.40 -8.30 -6.29
CA GLU A 8 36.73 -7.19 -5.62
C GLU A 8 36.60 -7.48 -4.12
N LEU A 9 37.30 -6.69 -3.30
CA LEU A 9 37.29 -6.78 -1.85
C LEU A 9 35.96 -6.23 -1.30
N ARG A 10 35.14 -7.10 -0.69
CA ARG A 10 33.97 -6.70 0.09
C ARG A 10 34.38 -5.91 1.35
N PRO A 11 33.71 -4.80 1.68
CA PRO A 11 33.92 -4.10 2.95
C PRO A 11 33.27 -4.86 4.14
N PRO A 12 33.79 -4.65 5.37
CA PRO A 12 33.33 -5.34 6.57
C PRO A 12 31.95 -4.84 7.03
N MET A 13 31.13 -5.79 7.49
CA MET A 13 29.81 -5.58 8.09
C MET A 13 29.93 -4.69 9.33
N THR A 14 29.22 -3.57 9.34
CA THR A 14 29.00 -2.76 10.53
C THR A 14 28.07 -3.49 11.51
N SER A 15 28.48 -3.47 12.76
CA SER A 15 27.82 -4.05 13.94
C SER A 15 26.34 -3.68 14.07
N PHE A 16 25.50 -4.70 14.12
CA PHE A 16 24.11 -4.64 14.57
C PHE A 16 24.07 -4.44 16.09
N THR A 17 23.63 -3.27 16.55
CA THR A 17 23.17 -3.05 17.93
C THR A 17 21.71 -3.51 18.05
N PRO A 18 21.37 -4.44 18.97
CA PRO A 18 19.98 -4.81 19.22
C PRO A 18 19.26 -3.71 20.02
N PRO A 19 17.98 -3.43 19.74
CA PRO A 19 17.20 -2.49 20.53
C PRO A 19 16.84 -3.07 21.90
N ASN A 20 17.00 -2.21 22.91
CA ASN A 20 16.70 -2.45 24.31
C ASN A 20 15.24 -2.87 24.55
N HIS A 21 15.12 -3.86 25.44
CA HIS A 21 14.01 -4.26 26.29
C HIS A 21 12.78 -3.32 26.34
N PHE A 22 11.66 -3.81 25.79
CA PHE A 22 10.32 -3.39 26.18
C PHE A 22 9.82 -4.30 27.32
N SER A 23 9.46 -3.69 28.45
CA SER A 23 8.73 -4.35 29.54
C SER A 23 7.24 -4.46 29.17
N PRO A 24 6.56 -5.59 29.44
CA PRO A 24 5.13 -5.69 29.21
C PRO A 24 4.38 -5.15 30.43
N THR A 25 3.75 -3.99 30.29
CA THR A 25 2.68 -3.54 31.19
C THR A 25 1.42 -4.32 30.85
N GLN A 26 1.03 -5.19 31.77
CA GLN A 26 -0.20 -5.99 31.72
C GLN A 26 -1.42 -5.05 31.68
N THR A 27 -2.00 -4.88 30.50
CA THR A 27 -3.25 -4.13 30.31
C THR A 27 -4.36 -5.15 30.07
N GLN A 28 -5.38 -5.11 30.92
CA GLN A 28 -6.54 -5.98 30.85
C GLN A 28 -7.30 -5.72 29.54
N PHE A 29 -7.58 -6.80 28.81
CA PHE A 29 -8.40 -6.78 27.60
C PHE A 29 -9.87 -6.58 27.99
N GLU A 30 -10.44 -5.42 27.65
CA GLU A 30 -11.87 -5.33 27.32
C GLU A 30 -12.05 -5.59 25.82
N PRO A 31 -13.02 -6.42 25.39
CA PRO A 31 -13.29 -6.65 23.99
C PRO A 31 -14.13 -5.49 23.44
N THR A 32 -13.49 -4.39 23.04
CA THR A 32 -14.14 -3.42 22.15
C THR A 32 -14.19 -4.00 20.74
N TYR A 33 -15.40 -4.30 20.28
CA TYR A 33 -15.73 -4.53 18.87
C TYR A 33 -15.16 -3.39 18.02
N TYR A 34 -14.01 -3.62 17.38
CA TYR A 34 -13.52 -2.76 16.33
C TYR A 34 -14.26 -3.09 15.04
N SER A 35 -15.28 -2.29 14.73
CA SER A 35 -15.70 -2.09 13.34
C SER A 35 -14.51 -1.48 12.58
N PRO A 36 -14.08 -2.05 11.45
CA PRO A 36 -13.18 -1.33 10.57
C PRO A 36 -14.01 -0.21 9.92
N ALA A 37 -13.87 1.00 10.46
CA ALA A 37 -14.24 2.21 9.74
C ALA A 37 -13.35 2.28 8.50
N ASN A 38 -13.92 1.90 7.36
CA ASN A 38 -13.34 2.11 6.04
C ASN A 38 -13.36 3.62 5.76
N THR A 39 -12.37 4.35 6.27
CA THR A 39 -12.12 5.73 5.91
C THR A 39 -11.24 5.79 4.66
N ASN A 40 -11.76 5.29 3.54
CA ASN A 40 -11.38 5.83 2.23
C ASN A 40 -12.21 7.11 2.00
N SER A 41 -12.06 8.08 2.91
CA SER A 41 -12.50 9.46 2.68
C SER A 41 -11.26 10.25 2.31
N THR A 42 -10.78 10.04 1.09
CA THR A 42 -9.90 11.00 0.42
C THR A 42 -10.81 12.14 -0.02
N THR A 43 -11.15 13.01 0.93
CA THR A 43 -11.62 14.37 0.65
C THR A 43 -10.46 15.13 0.02
N ASN A 44 -10.25 14.91 -1.27
CA ASN A 44 -9.55 15.84 -2.15
C ASN A 44 -10.58 16.79 -2.80
N GLU A 45 -11.47 17.35 -1.97
CA GLU A 45 -12.14 18.62 -2.24
C GLU A 45 -11.26 19.74 -1.68
N GLN A 46 -10.03 19.84 -2.16
CA GLN A 46 -9.41 21.16 -2.28
C GLN A 46 -9.58 21.58 -3.72
N MET A 47 -10.63 22.37 -3.89
CA MET A 47 -10.81 23.31 -4.98
C MET A 47 -9.51 24.07 -5.24
N ILE A 48 -8.73 23.59 -6.20
CA ILE A 48 -7.80 24.43 -6.94
C ILE A 48 -8.57 24.89 -8.18
N PHE A 49 -9.36 25.95 -8.00
CA PHE A 49 -9.62 26.90 -9.08
C PHE A 49 -8.28 27.58 -9.42
N ALA A 50 -7.39 26.87 -10.11
CA ALA A 50 -6.38 27.52 -10.94
C ALA A 50 -7.13 27.95 -12.19
N SER A 51 -7.74 29.13 -12.13
CA SER A 51 -7.19 30.28 -12.86
C SER A 51 -6.96 29.88 -14.31
N THR A 52 -8.03 29.92 -15.09
CA THR A 52 -7.91 30.15 -16.52
C THR A 52 -6.89 31.27 -16.71
N PRO A 53 -5.83 31.09 -17.51
CA PRO A 53 -5.07 32.23 -17.95
C PRO A 53 -6.03 33.01 -18.84
N GLU A 54 -6.70 34.02 -18.26
CA GLU A 54 -7.07 35.21 -18.99
C GLU A 54 -5.74 35.75 -19.55
N ASN A 55 -5.37 35.25 -20.72
CA ASN A 55 -4.53 35.96 -21.64
C ASN A 55 -5.32 37.22 -22.01
N PHE A 56 -5.26 38.18 -21.11
CA PHE A 56 -5.52 39.57 -21.35
C PHE A 56 -4.53 39.95 -22.45
N ILE A 57 -4.96 39.81 -23.70
CA ILE A 57 -4.27 40.38 -24.84
C ILE A 57 -4.35 41.88 -24.64
N GLN A 58 -3.41 42.39 -23.85
CA GLN A 58 -3.08 43.80 -23.80
C GLN A 58 -2.52 44.09 -25.19
N PHE A 59 -3.41 44.47 -26.10
CA PHE A 59 -3.05 45.17 -27.33
C PHE A 59 -2.38 46.47 -26.88
N GLU A 60 -1.09 46.39 -26.55
CA GLU A 60 -0.20 47.55 -26.63
C GLU A 60 -0.21 47.95 -28.09
N SER A 61 -1.11 48.88 -28.39
CA SER A 61 -1.13 49.68 -29.59
C SER A 61 0.14 50.54 -29.56
N HIS A 62 1.28 49.91 -29.88
CA HIS A 62 2.46 50.61 -30.35
C HIS A 62 2.07 51.20 -31.70
N ASN A 63 1.44 52.37 -31.64
CA ASN A 63 1.41 53.36 -32.70
C ASN A 63 2.86 53.78 -32.95
N GLY A 64 3.63 52.90 -33.58
CA GLY A 64 4.90 53.22 -34.22
C GLY A 64 4.58 54.10 -35.41
N GLY A 65 4.37 55.39 -35.13
CA GLY A 65 4.21 56.43 -36.13
C GLY A 65 5.40 56.35 -37.08
N GLU A 66 5.13 55.89 -38.30
CA GLU A 66 6.02 56.06 -39.42
C GLU A 66 6.25 57.58 -39.59
N SER A 67 7.40 58.03 -39.09
CA SER A 67 7.96 59.33 -39.39
C SER A 67 8.14 59.41 -40.90
N CYS A 68 7.20 60.06 -41.58
CA CYS A 68 7.33 60.50 -42.95
C CYS A 68 8.62 61.33 -43.07
N SER A 69 9.67 60.71 -43.59
CA SER A 69 10.94 61.35 -43.93
C SER A 69 10.68 62.62 -44.74
N THR A 70 10.86 63.77 -44.08
CA THR A 70 10.91 65.07 -44.73
C THR A 70 12.16 65.11 -45.59
N ASN A 71 12.03 64.81 -46.89
CA ASN A 71 13.04 65.17 -47.88
C ASN A 71 13.15 66.70 -47.89
N LYS A 72 14.13 67.23 -47.16
CA LYS A 72 14.55 68.64 -47.20
C LYS A 72 15.18 68.95 -48.55
N THR A 73 14.35 69.15 -49.56
CA THR A 73 14.77 69.78 -50.81
C THR A 73 14.78 71.29 -50.58
N LYS A 74 15.98 71.83 -50.35
CA LYS A 74 16.25 73.28 -50.22
C LYS A 74 16.07 73.92 -51.59
N VAL A 75 14.86 74.40 -51.91
CA VAL A 75 14.58 75.14 -53.16
C VAL A 75 14.70 76.63 -52.90
N ASN A 76 15.61 77.25 -53.65
CA ASN A 76 15.92 78.67 -53.67
C ASN A 76 14.71 79.49 -54.18
N LEU A 77 14.19 80.38 -53.34
CA LEU A 77 13.09 81.30 -53.63
C LEU A 77 13.68 82.62 -54.12
N ASN A 78 13.68 82.83 -55.44
CA ASN A 78 13.69 84.16 -56.05
C ASN A 78 13.13 84.07 -57.48
N SER A 79 11.80 84.14 -57.61
CA SER A 79 11.12 84.44 -58.87
C SER A 79 9.75 85.08 -58.61
N PRO A 80 9.34 86.13 -59.34
CA PRO A 80 8.12 86.87 -59.06
C PRO A 80 6.85 86.11 -59.49
N ILE A 81 5.85 86.29 -58.63
CA ILE A 81 4.47 85.85 -58.65
C ILE A 81 3.82 85.88 -60.06
N GLN A 82 3.35 84.71 -60.51
CA GLN A 82 2.17 84.59 -61.36
C GLN A 82 1.15 83.71 -60.64
N THR A 83 0.03 84.31 -60.24
CA THR A 83 -1.10 83.69 -59.54
C THR A 83 -1.93 82.84 -60.50
N LEU A 84 -1.42 81.68 -60.88
CA LEU A 84 -2.21 80.61 -61.49
C LEU A 84 -2.67 79.70 -60.36
N SER A 85 -3.98 79.71 -60.05
CA SER A 85 -4.60 78.83 -59.04
C SER A 85 -4.28 77.37 -59.36
N LYS A 86 -3.20 76.86 -58.77
CA LYS A 86 -2.76 75.46 -58.86
C LYS A 86 -3.81 74.64 -58.14
N ARG A 87 -4.75 74.08 -58.89
CA ARG A 87 -5.66 73.04 -58.41
C ARG A 87 -4.79 71.98 -57.75
N THR A 88 -4.78 71.94 -56.42
CA THR A 88 -4.07 70.92 -55.68
C THR A 88 -4.61 69.57 -56.17
N PRO A 89 -3.75 68.63 -56.57
CA PRO A 89 -4.21 67.31 -56.98
C PRO A 89 -5.06 66.74 -55.85
N LYS A 90 -6.29 66.32 -56.18
CA LYS A 90 -7.17 65.67 -55.19
C LYS A 90 -6.49 64.40 -54.74
N ASP A 91 -6.08 64.34 -53.48
CA ASP A 91 -5.58 63.11 -52.89
C ASP A 91 -6.73 62.10 -52.77
N THR A 92 -6.42 60.84 -53.07
CA THR A 92 -7.35 59.71 -52.98
C THR A 92 -6.85 58.78 -51.89
N LEU A 93 -7.77 58.28 -51.06
CA LEU A 93 -7.44 57.37 -49.97
C LEU A 93 -7.31 55.93 -50.48
N CYS A 94 -6.37 55.16 -49.95
CA CYS A 94 -6.27 53.72 -50.17
C CYS A 94 -7.44 53.00 -49.48
N SER A 95 -8.13 52.13 -50.20
CA SER A 95 -9.26 51.35 -49.67
C SER A 95 -8.91 50.37 -48.53
N TYR A 96 -7.63 49.97 -48.40
CA TYR A 96 -7.21 48.99 -47.39
C TYR A 96 -6.61 49.60 -46.13
N CYS A 97 -5.73 50.60 -46.26
CA CYS A 97 -5.05 51.23 -45.12
C CYS A 97 -5.52 52.65 -44.81
N GLN A 98 -6.44 53.20 -45.63
CA GLN A 98 -6.97 54.56 -45.52
C GLN A 98 -5.92 55.70 -45.63
N GLY A 99 -4.69 55.40 -46.05
CA GLY A 99 -3.67 56.41 -46.31
C GLY A 99 -3.98 57.27 -47.54
N ALA A 100 -3.62 58.56 -47.51
CA ALA A 100 -3.83 59.51 -48.61
C ALA A 100 -2.68 59.49 -49.62
N PHE A 101 -3.00 59.33 -50.90
CA PHE A 101 -2.03 59.29 -52.00
C PHE A 101 -2.48 60.14 -53.18
N THR A 102 -1.54 60.59 -54.00
CA THR A 102 -1.88 61.18 -55.29
C THR A 102 -2.62 60.16 -56.17
N SER A 103 -3.51 60.63 -57.04
CA SER A 103 -4.34 59.78 -57.91
C SER A 103 -3.56 58.77 -58.78
N ARG A 104 -2.28 59.06 -59.10
CA ARG A 104 -1.40 58.12 -59.83
C ARG A 104 -0.73 57.08 -58.91
N GLY A 105 -0.46 57.43 -57.66
CA GLY A 105 0.20 56.55 -56.69
C GLY A 105 -0.74 55.57 -56.00
N VAL A 106 -2.02 55.92 -55.85
CA VAL A 106 -3.00 55.13 -55.07
C VAL A 106 -3.17 53.71 -55.62
N LYS A 107 -3.26 53.52 -56.95
CA LYS A 107 -3.45 52.19 -57.56
C LYS A 107 -2.27 51.25 -57.30
N LEU A 108 -1.04 51.75 -57.42
CA LEU A 108 0.16 50.94 -57.17
C LEU A 108 0.29 50.62 -55.67
N HIS A 109 -0.06 51.60 -54.82
CA HIS A 109 -0.08 51.39 -53.38
C HIS A 109 -1.12 50.34 -52.98
N GLU A 110 -2.35 50.43 -53.48
CA GLU A 110 -3.43 49.48 -53.19
C GLU A 110 -3.04 48.03 -53.51
N GLN A 111 -2.39 47.79 -54.66
CA GLN A 111 -1.89 46.45 -55.00
C GLN A 111 -0.84 45.93 -54.00
N ARG A 112 0.09 46.79 -53.56
CA ARG A 112 1.11 46.41 -52.55
C ARG A 112 0.48 46.20 -51.18
N CYS A 113 -0.45 47.06 -50.79
CA CYS A 113 -1.15 46.99 -49.52
C CYS A 113 -2.02 45.72 -49.44
N PHE A 114 -2.71 45.38 -50.53
CA PHE A 114 -3.48 44.14 -50.64
C PHE A 114 -2.60 42.90 -50.47
N ARG A 115 -1.48 42.80 -51.20
CA ARG A 115 -0.54 41.67 -51.06
C ARG A 115 0.05 41.55 -49.66
N LYS A 116 0.37 42.69 -49.03
CA LYS A 116 0.83 42.69 -47.64
C LYS A 116 -0.25 42.14 -46.71
N ARG A 117 -1.49 42.59 -46.86
CA ARG A 117 -2.63 42.11 -46.05
C ARG A 117 -2.87 40.61 -46.23
N GLU A 118 -2.80 40.08 -47.45
CA GLU A 118 -2.92 38.63 -47.68
C GLU A 118 -1.79 37.85 -47.01
N SER A 119 -0.55 38.35 -47.12
CA SER A 119 0.61 37.76 -46.45
C SER A 119 0.45 37.77 -44.92
N ASP A 120 0.02 38.90 -44.35
CA ASP A 120 -0.21 39.05 -42.92
C ASP A 120 -1.34 38.12 -42.44
N ALA A 121 -2.42 38.01 -43.22
CA ALA A 121 -3.52 37.09 -42.92
C ALA A 121 -3.08 35.63 -42.94
N GLU A 122 -2.24 35.23 -43.89
CA GLU A 122 -1.72 33.88 -43.96
C GLU A 122 -0.74 33.59 -42.81
N GLN A 123 0.10 34.56 -42.46
CA GLN A 123 0.98 34.44 -41.29
C GLN A 123 0.18 34.29 -40.00
N LEU A 124 -0.90 35.06 -39.81
CA LEU A 124 -1.77 34.95 -38.64
C LEU A 124 -2.45 33.58 -38.55
N LYS A 125 -2.91 33.02 -39.67
CA LYS A 125 -3.45 31.64 -39.69
C LYS A 125 -2.40 30.64 -39.28
N GLN A 126 -1.18 30.76 -39.79
CA GLN A 126 -0.10 29.84 -39.47
C GLN A 126 0.25 29.90 -37.97
N ILE A 127 0.30 31.10 -37.38
CA ILE A 127 0.50 31.28 -35.94
C ILE A 127 -0.63 30.61 -35.16
N ALA A 128 -1.90 30.86 -35.52
CA ALA A 128 -3.04 30.26 -34.83
C ALA A 128 -3.05 28.72 -34.91
N ILE A 129 -2.64 28.14 -36.04
CA ILE A 129 -2.49 26.68 -36.20
C ILE A 129 -1.39 26.17 -35.27
N THR A 130 -0.22 26.82 -35.27
CA THR A 130 0.91 26.39 -34.43
C THR A 130 0.59 26.51 -32.93
N GLU A 131 -0.12 27.56 -32.51
CA GLU A 131 -0.59 27.70 -31.12
C GLU A 131 -1.59 26.61 -30.75
N LEU A 132 -2.54 26.30 -31.64
CA LEU A 132 -3.52 25.23 -31.42
C LEU A 132 -2.84 23.85 -31.32
N GLU A 133 -1.86 23.58 -32.18
CA GLU A 133 -1.07 22.35 -32.13
C GLU A 133 -0.25 22.26 -30.84
N ALA A 134 0.38 23.35 -30.40
CA ALA A 134 1.12 23.40 -29.13
C ALA A 134 0.20 23.11 -27.93
N HIS A 135 -0.99 23.71 -27.89
CA HIS A 135 -1.99 23.42 -26.87
C HIS A 135 -2.44 21.95 -26.89
N ALA A 136 -2.74 21.41 -28.08
CA ALA A 136 -3.14 20.01 -28.22
C ALA A 136 -2.03 19.03 -27.78
N THR A 137 -0.76 19.37 -28.01
CA THR A 137 0.37 18.57 -27.51
C THR A 137 0.50 18.63 -25.99
N ALA A 138 0.37 19.81 -25.39
CA ALA A 138 0.45 19.97 -23.94
C ALA A 138 -0.68 19.22 -23.21
N ASP A 139 -1.91 19.29 -23.74
CA ASP A 139 -3.05 18.56 -23.19
C ASP A 139 -2.82 17.04 -23.29
N ARG A 140 -2.29 16.55 -24.42
CA ARG A 140 -1.96 15.13 -24.60
C ARG A 140 -0.94 14.66 -23.55
N GLU A 141 0.15 15.40 -23.37
CA GLU A 141 1.18 15.07 -22.38
C GLU A 141 0.62 15.07 -20.95
N MET A 142 -0.27 16.02 -20.64
CA MET A 142 -0.96 16.05 -19.35
C MET A 142 -1.83 14.81 -19.14
N TYR A 143 -2.64 14.42 -20.13
CA TYR A 143 -3.48 13.22 -20.03
C TYR A 143 -2.64 11.93 -19.92
N GLU A 144 -1.56 11.82 -20.68
CA GLU A 144 -0.62 10.69 -20.59
C GLU A 144 0.00 10.58 -19.21
N ALA A 145 0.39 11.71 -18.60
CA ALA A 145 0.91 11.74 -17.23
C ALA A 145 -0.16 11.30 -16.21
N ILE A 146 -1.40 11.74 -16.35
CA ILE A 146 -2.52 11.33 -15.48
C ILE A 146 -2.78 9.82 -15.61
N ILE A 147 -2.84 9.30 -16.84
CA ILE A 147 -3.04 7.88 -17.11
C ILE A 147 -1.94 7.05 -16.45
N LYS A 148 -0.67 7.48 -16.59
CA LYS A 148 0.48 6.80 -15.96
C LYS A 148 0.36 6.76 -14.44
N GLN A 149 0.01 7.87 -13.80
CA GLN A 149 -0.19 7.91 -12.34
C GLN A 149 -1.32 6.98 -11.90
N LEU A 150 -2.42 6.93 -12.66
CA LEU A 150 -3.54 6.04 -12.37
C LEU A 150 -3.13 4.56 -12.52
N SER A 151 -2.36 4.20 -13.56
CA SER A 151 -1.90 2.82 -13.72
C SER A 151 -0.98 2.39 -12.58
N GLU A 152 -0.06 3.25 -12.14
CA GLU A 152 0.83 2.95 -11.01
C GLU A 152 0.05 2.75 -9.70
N LYS A 153 -1.01 3.55 -9.47
CA LYS A 153 -1.91 3.38 -8.32
C LYS A 153 -2.70 2.08 -8.40
N VAL A 154 -3.24 1.72 -9.56
CA VAL A 154 -3.97 0.45 -9.77
C VAL A 154 -3.05 -0.74 -9.49
N GLU A 155 -1.82 -0.72 -10.00
CA GLU A 155 -0.84 -1.77 -9.72
C GLU A 155 -0.47 -1.85 -8.24
N SER A 156 -0.33 -0.71 -7.56
CA SER A 156 -0.06 -0.68 -6.12
C SER A 156 -1.20 -1.32 -5.31
N VAL A 157 -2.45 -0.99 -5.63
CA VAL A 157 -3.63 -1.58 -4.98
C VAL A 157 -3.69 -3.08 -5.26
N ASN A 158 -3.40 -3.50 -6.50
CA ASN A 158 -3.38 -4.91 -6.86
C ASN A 158 -2.31 -5.70 -6.08
N ARG A 159 -1.11 -5.12 -5.89
CA ARG A 159 -0.07 -5.72 -5.03
C ARG A 159 -0.54 -5.87 -3.58
N GLN A 160 -1.19 -4.84 -3.01
CA GLN A 160 -1.73 -4.90 -1.65
C GLN A 160 -2.83 -5.96 -1.51
N LEU A 161 -3.71 -6.06 -2.50
CA LEU A 161 -4.75 -7.08 -2.54
C LEU A 161 -4.13 -8.49 -2.55
N GLN A 162 -3.11 -8.72 -3.36
CA GLN A 162 -2.41 -10.00 -3.43
C GLN A 162 -1.78 -10.40 -2.09
N THR A 163 -1.07 -9.47 -1.43
CA THR A 163 -0.52 -9.71 -0.09
C THR A 163 -1.61 -10.02 0.94
N THR A 164 -2.77 -9.37 0.84
CA THR A 164 -3.91 -9.64 1.73
C THR A 164 -4.48 -11.03 1.50
N ILE A 165 -4.61 -11.47 0.24
CA ILE A 165 -5.04 -12.81 -0.11
C ILE A 165 -4.08 -13.85 0.49
N GLU A 166 -2.77 -13.69 0.28
CA GLU A 166 -1.75 -14.60 0.82
C GLU A 166 -1.83 -14.68 2.35
N TYR A 167 -1.99 -13.54 3.04
CA TYR A 167 -2.16 -13.51 4.49
C TYR A 167 -3.41 -14.31 4.95
N LEU A 168 -4.54 -14.13 4.26
CA LEU A 168 -5.77 -14.86 4.58
C LEU A 168 -5.65 -16.36 4.31
N GLU A 169 -4.90 -16.76 3.28
CA GLU A 169 -4.64 -18.17 2.99
C GLU A 169 -3.78 -18.83 4.06
N ILE A 170 -2.75 -18.14 4.54
CA ILE A 170 -1.92 -18.59 5.67
C ILE A 170 -2.79 -18.71 6.93
N SER A 171 -3.56 -17.66 7.27
CA SER A 171 -4.43 -17.67 8.44
C SER A 171 -5.48 -18.81 8.39
N ARG A 172 -6.07 -19.06 7.21
CA ARG A 172 -6.99 -20.19 6.99
C ARG A 172 -6.28 -21.54 7.17
N HIS A 173 -5.04 -21.66 6.72
CA HIS A 173 -4.25 -22.88 6.91
C HIS A 173 -3.96 -23.14 8.39
N ASP A 174 -3.53 -22.12 9.14
CA ASP A 174 -3.28 -22.22 10.58
C ASP A 174 -4.55 -22.59 11.36
N HIS A 175 -5.69 -22.00 11.00
CA HIS A 175 -6.96 -22.36 11.60
C HIS A 175 -7.32 -23.83 11.37
N ARG A 176 -7.06 -24.36 10.16
CA ARG A 176 -7.27 -25.77 9.85
C ARG A 176 -6.38 -26.68 10.70
N LEU A 177 -5.09 -26.34 10.83
CA LEU A 177 -4.17 -27.09 11.69
C LEU A 177 -4.62 -27.09 13.16
N ALA A 178 -5.13 -25.95 13.65
CA ALA A 178 -5.66 -25.84 15.00
C ALA A 178 -6.88 -26.76 15.23
N LEU A 179 -7.78 -26.86 14.24
CA LEU A 179 -8.93 -27.78 14.29
C LEU A 179 -8.48 -29.25 14.28
N ASP A 180 -7.53 -29.61 13.42
CA ASP A 180 -7.00 -30.98 13.35
C ASP A 180 -6.32 -31.37 14.68
N TYR A 181 -5.59 -30.44 15.30
CA TYR A 181 -4.98 -30.63 16.63
C TYR A 181 -6.04 -30.79 17.73
N ALA A 182 -7.10 -29.99 17.70
CA ALA A 182 -8.20 -30.09 18.67
C ALA A 182 -8.94 -31.44 18.55
N ASP A 183 -9.20 -31.91 17.33
CA ASP A 183 -9.83 -33.21 17.08
C ASP A 183 -8.93 -34.37 17.55
N ALA A 184 -7.63 -34.31 17.25
CA ALA A 184 -6.67 -35.30 17.75
C ALA A 184 -6.65 -35.35 19.29
N THR A 185 -6.64 -34.18 19.94
CA THR A 185 -6.68 -34.06 21.41
C THR A 185 -7.98 -34.63 21.97
N ALA A 186 -9.12 -34.35 21.34
CA ALA A 186 -10.43 -34.88 21.75
C ALA A 186 -10.46 -36.41 21.66
N LYS A 187 -9.91 -36.99 20.59
CA LYS A 187 -9.78 -38.46 20.43
C LYS A 187 -8.90 -39.08 21.50
N SER A 188 -7.73 -38.50 21.78
CA SER A 188 -6.85 -38.97 22.87
C SER A 188 -7.53 -38.89 24.23
N LEU A 189 -8.27 -37.81 24.50
CA LEU A 189 -9.02 -37.66 25.76
C LEU A 189 -10.14 -38.70 25.87
N SER A 190 -10.84 -39.00 24.78
CA SER A 190 -11.86 -40.06 24.75
C SER A 190 -11.24 -41.42 25.05
N ALA A 191 -10.13 -41.77 24.40
CA ALA A 191 -9.43 -43.02 24.64
C ALA A 191 -8.96 -43.14 26.11
N ALA A 192 -8.42 -42.07 26.68
CA ALA A 192 -8.02 -42.05 28.09
C ALA A 192 -9.22 -42.21 29.04
N ARG A 193 -10.38 -41.61 28.72
CA ARG A 193 -11.61 -41.82 29.50
C ARG A 193 -12.08 -43.27 29.46
N ASP A 194 -12.01 -43.91 28.29
CA ASP A 194 -12.39 -45.32 28.12
C ASP A 194 -11.45 -46.24 28.91
N GLU A 195 -10.15 -45.95 28.91
CA GLU A 195 -9.15 -46.67 29.71
C GLU A 195 -9.42 -46.53 31.22
N VAL A 196 -9.68 -45.31 31.70
CA VAL A 196 -10.06 -45.06 33.11
C VAL A 196 -11.35 -45.81 33.46
N ALA A 197 -12.34 -45.82 32.57
CA ALA A 197 -13.58 -46.55 32.76
C ALA A 197 -13.35 -48.07 32.85
N HIS A 198 -12.46 -48.61 32.01
CA HIS A 198 -12.05 -50.01 32.06
C HIS A 198 -11.34 -50.35 33.38
N LEU A 199 -10.37 -49.55 33.79
CA LEU A 199 -9.65 -49.73 35.06
C LEU A 199 -10.60 -49.71 36.28
N ARG A 200 -11.59 -48.81 36.29
CA ARG A 200 -12.64 -48.80 37.32
C ARG A 200 -13.40 -50.12 37.39
N LYS A 201 -13.83 -50.67 36.23
CA LYS A 201 -14.52 -51.97 36.17
C LYS A 201 -13.65 -53.12 36.69
N CYS A 202 -12.35 -53.11 36.37
CA CYS A 202 -11.39 -54.08 36.90
C CYS A 202 -11.25 -53.98 38.42
N LEU A 203 -11.14 -52.76 38.95
CA LEU A 203 -11.05 -52.51 40.39
C LEU A 203 -12.31 -52.99 41.13
N ASP A 204 -13.49 -52.67 40.61
CA ASP A 204 -14.77 -53.12 41.17
C ASP A 204 -14.91 -54.64 41.16
N SER A 205 -14.34 -55.31 40.15
CA SER A 205 -14.31 -56.77 40.05
C SER A 205 -13.34 -57.37 41.08
N ASN A 206 -12.16 -56.77 41.24
CA ASN A 206 -11.19 -57.19 42.26
C ASN A 206 -11.74 -57.03 43.68
N ASN A 207 -12.36 -55.89 43.99
CA ASN A 207 -13.01 -55.65 45.28
C ASN A 207 -14.10 -56.69 45.58
N ARG A 208 -14.89 -57.07 44.57
CA ARG A 208 -15.88 -58.15 44.69
C ARG A 208 -15.24 -59.50 44.95
N ASN A 209 -14.13 -59.82 44.29
CA ASN A 209 -13.38 -61.06 44.52
C ASN A 209 -12.77 -61.10 45.93
N GLN A 210 -12.13 -60.01 46.38
CA GLN A 210 -11.61 -59.90 47.74
C GLN A 210 -12.71 -60.09 48.79
N LYS A 211 -13.88 -59.47 48.59
CA LYS A 211 -15.03 -59.65 49.48
C LYS A 211 -15.44 -61.14 49.56
N ARG A 212 -15.58 -61.82 48.42
CA ARG A 212 -15.90 -63.26 48.38
C ARG A 212 -14.83 -64.12 49.08
N SER A 213 -13.55 -63.82 48.87
CA SER A 213 -12.45 -64.52 49.56
C SER A 213 -12.49 -64.32 51.08
N SER A 214 -12.83 -63.12 51.55
CA SER A 214 -12.98 -62.85 52.98
C SER A 214 -14.16 -63.59 53.60
N GLU A 215 -15.29 -63.69 52.90
CA GLU A 215 -16.47 -64.46 53.34
C GLU A 215 -16.14 -65.96 53.44
N LEU A 216 -15.49 -66.56 52.43
CA LEU A 216 -15.04 -67.96 52.46
C LEU A 216 -14.02 -68.24 53.57
N GLY A 217 -13.11 -67.29 53.84
CA GLY A 217 -12.15 -67.39 54.93
C GLY A 217 -12.81 -67.45 56.30
N THR A 218 -13.87 -66.67 56.54
CA THR A 218 -14.60 -66.70 57.82
C THR A 218 -15.34 -68.02 58.06
N ASP A 219 -15.88 -68.66 57.02
CA ASP A 219 -16.50 -69.97 57.14
C ASP A 219 -15.48 -71.07 57.43
N HIS A 220 -14.32 -71.02 56.78
CA HIS A 220 -13.24 -71.97 57.06
C HIS A 220 -12.67 -71.77 58.47
N SER A 221 -12.47 -70.52 58.90
CA SER A 221 -11.97 -70.20 60.24
C SER A 221 -12.95 -70.62 61.34
N ARG A 222 -14.27 -70.43 61.15
CA ARG A 222 -15.30 -70.98 62.06
C ARG A 222 -15.27 -72.51 62.12
N LYS A 223 -15.02 -73.18 60.99
CA LYS A 223 -14.93 -74.65 60.93
C LYS A 223 -13.67 -75.18 61.62
N VAL A 224 -12.54 -74.47 61.52
CA VAL A 224 -11.28 -74.80 62.20
C VAL A 224 -11.36 -74.51 63.70
N GLN A 225 -11.90 -73.36 64.13
CA GLN A 225 -12.11 -73.07 65.56
C GLN A 225 -13.01 -74.10 66.26
N LYS A 226 -13.95 -74.71 65.54
CA LYS A 226 -14.80 -75.79 66.07
C LYS A 226 -14.05 -77.13 66.25
N LEU A 227 -12.90 -77.31 65.60
CA LEU A 227 -12.08 -78.51 65.69
C LEU A 227 -10.87 -78.34 66.64
N THR A 228 -10.40 -77.12 66.89
CA THR A 228 -9.25 -76.84 67.77
C THR A 228 -9.60 -76.61 69.24
N SER A 229 -10.87 -76.65 69.64
CA SER A 229 -11.30 -76.55 71.05
C SER A 229 -11.05 -77.82 71.89
N ARG A 230 -10.12 -78.69 71.48
CA ARG A 230 -9.60 -79.83 72.26
C ARG A 230 -8.10 -79.99 72.03
N GLY A 231 -7.26 -79.28 72.80
CA GLY A 231 -5.84 -79.63 72.89
C GLY A 231 -4.89 -78.46 73.20
N SER A 232 -4.68 -78.25 74.49
CA SER A 232 -3.45 -77.82 75.20
C SER A 232 -2.66 -76.54 74.84
N PRO A 233 -1.99 -75.95 75.86
CA PRO A 233 -1.24 -74.70 75.77
C PRO A 233 0.24 -74.90 75.43
N ASN A 234 0.92 -73.77 75.24
CA ASN A 234 2.37 -73.52 75.33
C ASN A 234 3.14 -73.55 73.99
N GLU A 235 3.59 -72.39 73.53
CA GLU A 235 5.00 -71.96 73.64
C GLU A 235 5.23 -70.59 72.99
N ASN A 236 6.03 -69.78 73.68
CA ASN A 236 6.59 -68.50 73.25
C ASN A 236 7.49 -68.68 72.02
N VAL A 237 7.27 -67.88 70.98
CA VAL A 237 8.32 -67.55 70.01
C VAL A 237 8.20 -66.07 69.66
N GLU A 238 9.09 -65.27 70.23
CA GLU A 238 9.48 -63.95 69.74
C GLU A 238 10.01 -64.10 68.32
N ASN A 239 9.55 -63.27 67.38
CA ASN A 239 10.26 -63.11 66.12
C ASN A 239 10.21 -61.67 65.62
N SER A 240 11.41 -61.24 65.24
CA SER A 240 11.85 -59.89 64.94
C SER A 240 11.06 -59.16 63.87
N VAL A 241 10.80 -57.89 64.15
CA VAL A 241 10.41 -56.86 63.19
C VAL A 241 11.66 -56.41 62.43
N GLU A 242 11.82 -56.84 61.19
CA GLU A 242 12.75 -56.21 60.24
C GLU A 242 11.99 -55.19 59.38
N HIS A 243 12.26 -53.91 59.67
CA HIS A 243 11.96 -52.77 58.82
C HIS A 243 12.77 -52.86 57.53
N GLN A 244 12.11 -53.10 56.40
CA GLN A 244 12.69 -52.85 55.07
C GLN A 244 12.21 -51.52 54.52
N ASN A 245 13.17 -50.59 54.58
CA ASN A 245 13.38 -49.34 53.86
C ASN A 245 12.45 -49.02 52.68
N ARG A 246 11.78 -47.88 52.82
CA ARG A 246 11.32 -47.04 51.71
C ARG A 246 12.50 -46.62 50.84
N THR A 247 12.42 -46.84 49.53
CA THR A 247 13.18 -46.06 48.55
C THR A 247 12.24 -45.04 47.88
N PRO A 248 12.59 -43.74 47.88
CA PRO A 248 11.91 -42.77 47.04
C PRO A 248 12.53 -42.84 45.64
N ILE A 249 11.81 -43.38 44.66
CA ILE A 249 12.19 -43.23 43.26
C ILE A 249 11.71 -41.85 42.81
N THR A 250 12.57 -40.86 42.95
CA THR A 250 12.52 -39.62 42.17
C THR A 250 13.29 -39.85 40.89
N ASP A 251 12.60 -40.06 39.77
CA ASP A 251 13.18 -39.77 38.46
C ASP A 251 12.09 -39.44 37.44
N LEU A 252 11.55 -38.22 37.55
CA LEU A 252 10.81 -37.57 36.47
C LEU A 252 11.82 -36.77 35.64
N SER A 253 12.53 -37.50 34.79
CA SER A 253 13.30 -36.93 33.68
C SER A 253 12.34 -36.30 32.67
N ILE A 254 12.02 -35.03 32.86
CA ILE A 254 11.33 -34.17 31.88
C ILE A 254 12.31 -33.92 30.73
N ASN A 255 12.23 -34.77 29.71
CA ASN A 255 12.90 -34.51 28.45
C ASN A 255 12.24 -33.31 27.75
N ARG A 256 13.04 -32.25 27.63
CA ARG A 256 12.83 -31.09 26.77
C ARG A 256 12.58 -31.56 25.34
N LEU A 257 11.36 -31.40 24.85
CA LEU A 257 11.10 -31.26 23.42
C LEU A 257 11.17 -29.77 23.07
N ARG A 258 12.31 -29.38 22.52
CA ARG A 258 12.47 -28.18 21.69
C ARG A 258 12.81 -28.64 20.30
N THR A 259 11.83 -28.57 19.40
CA THR A 259 12.00 -28.36 17.96
C THR A 259 10.72 -27.72 17.45
#